data_AF-A0A078JGV7-F1
#
_entry.id   AF-A0A078JGV7-F1
#
_cell.length_a   1.000
_cell.length_b   1.000
_cell.length_c   1.000
_cell.angle_alpha   90.00
_cell.angle_beta   90.00
_cell.angle_gamma   90.00
#
_symmetry.space_group_name_H-M   'P 1'
#
loop_
_entity.id
_entity.type
_entity.pdbx_description
1 polymer ?
#
loop_
_entity_poly.entity_id
_entity_poly.type
_entity_poly.pdbx_seq_one_letter_code
_entity_poly.pdbx_strand_id
1 'polypeptide(L)'
;MNIENPDEHYFLNMFHGSVNANRSVTWVDWSIGGPHPATYAADNITERLLQSIRKNETDCVYNGEQTSLCFLFARKLAPLMNVSSTVMGF
;
A
#
# COMPACT_ATOMS: atom_id res chain seq x y z
N MET A 1 15.70 -5.21 -19.00
CA MET A 1 14.49 -5.10 -18.17
C MET A 1 13.33 -5.04 -19.14
N ASN A 2 12.63 -6.15 -19.33
CA ASN A 2 11.52 -6.22 -20.27
C ASN A 2 10.31 -5.63 -19.55
N ILE A 3 9.85 -4.46 -19.98
CA ILE A 3 8.69 -3.79 -19.39
C ILE A 3 7.45 -4.42 -20.03
N GLU A 4 6.85 -5.39 -19.33
CA GLU A 4 5.66 -6.09 -19.81
C GLU A 4 4.38 -5.23 -19.70
N ASN A 5 4.38 -4.14 -18.90
CA ASN A 5 3.23 -3.23 -18.75
C ASN A 5 3.66 -1.74 -18.81
N PRO A 6 3.75 -1.13 -20.00
CA PRO A 6 4.14 0.28 -20.14
C PRO A 6 3.10 1.25 -19.55
N ASP A 7 1.81 0.94 -19.58
CA ASP A 7 0.75 1.81 -19.07
C ASP A 7 0.90 2.14 -17.57
N GLU A 8 1.36 1.20 -16.74
CA GLU A 8 1.48 1.44 -15.30
C GLU A 8 2.72 2.26 -14.90
N HIS A 9 3.81 2.18 -15.66
CA HIS A 9 5.11 2.70 -15.22
C HIS A 9 5.75 3.73 -16.15
N TYR A 10 5.22 3.91 -17.37
CA TYR A 10 5.92 4.67 -18.40
C TYR A 10 5.74 6.18 -18.25
N PHE A 11 4.51 6.66 -18.00
CA PHE A 11 4.24 8.11 -18.00
C PHE A 11 4.99 8.86 -16.89
N LEU A 12 4.90 8.37 -15.65
CA LEU A 12 5.52 9.04 -14.50
C LEU A 12 7.04 9.00 -14.55
N ASN A 13 7.63 7.86 -14.90
CA ASN A 13 9.09 7.74 -14.94
C ASN A 13 9.70 8.48 -16.13
N MET A 14 9.03 8.50 -17.29
CA MET A 14 9.56 9.16 -18.49
C MET A 14 9.47 10.68 -18.43
N PHE A 15 8.39 11.24 -17.88
CA PHE A 15 8.18 12.71 -17.87
C PHE A 15 8.50 13.38 -16.53
N HIS A 16 8.41 12.64 -15.42
CA HIS A 16 8.50 13.21 -14.06
C HIS A 16 9.42 12.42 -13.13
N GLY A 17 10.33 11.59 -13.66
CA GLY A 17 11.20 10.73 -12.85
C GLY A 17 12.03 11.49 -11.81
N SER A 18 12.50 12.70 -12.12
CA SER A 18 13.32 13.52 -11.20
C SER A 18 12.56 14.11 -10.02
N VAL A 19 11.24 14.23 -10.12
CA VAL A 19 10.36 14.78 -9.06
C VAL A 19 9.43 13.71 -8.48
N ASN A 20 9.62 12.45 -8.86
CA ASN A 20 8.86 11.33 -8.33
C ASN A 20 9.37 11.01 -6.91
N ALA A 21 8.44 10.84 -5.97
CA ALA A 21 8.75 10.45 -4.61
C ALA A 21 9.30 9.01 -4.49
N ASN A 22 9.28 8.22 -5.57
CA ASN A 22 9.65 6.80 -5.62
C ASN A 22 8.94 5.96 -4.54
N ARG A 23 7.73 6.39 -4.16
CA ARG A 23 6.85 5.71 -3.21
C ARG A 23 5.39 5.97 -3.53
N SER A 24 4.51 5.11 -3.02
CA SER A 24 3.06 5.28 -3.06
C SER A 24 2.50 5.65 -1.68
N VAL A 25 1.38 6.35 -1.66
CA VAL A 25 0.56 6.56 -0.45
C VAL A 25 -0.45 5.44 -0.21
N THR A 26 -0.50 4.44 -1.11
CA THR A 26 -1.42 3.31 -1.02
C THR A 26 -0.65 2.03 -0.71
N TRP A 27 -1.00 1.36 0.37
CA TRP A 27 -0.50 0.04 0.71
C TRP A 27 -1.07 -1.02 -0.25
N VAL A 28 -0.20 -1.90 -0.72
CA VAL A 28 -0.52 -2.99 -1.65
C VAL A 28 0.37 -4.18 -1.28
N ASP A 29 -0.22 -5.37 -1.13
CA ASP A 29 0.55 -6.58 -0.91
C ASP A 29 0.97 -7.24 -2.24
N TRP A 30 2.29 -7.35 -2.44
CA TRP A 30 2.91 -8.03 -3.58
C TRP A 30 3.58 -9.36 -3.19
N SER A 31 3.37 -9.83 -1.96
CA SER A 31 4.04 -11.03 -1.40
C SER A 31 3.83 -12.29 -2.23
N ILE A 32 2.69 -12.42 -2.90
CA ILE A 32 2.34 -13.59 -3.72
C ILE A 32 3.17 -13.72 -5.00
N GLY A 33 3.81 -12.62 -5.45
CA GLY A 33 4.49 -12.56 -6.74
C GLY A 33 3.53 -12.63 -7.93
N GLY A 34 3.85 -11.94 -9.03
CA GLY A 34 3.07 -11.95 -10.27
C GLY A 34 2.52 -10.59 -10.67
N PRO A 35 1.68 -10.54 -11.72
CA PRO A 35 1.24 -9.29 -12.35
C PRO A 35 0.18 -8.54 -11.53
N HIS A 36 -0.39 -9.18 -10.51
CA HIS A 36 -1.45 -8.60 -9.69
C HIS A 36 -1.15 -8.76 -8.20
N PRO A 37 -1.50 -7.76 -7.39
CA PRO A 37 -1.31 -7.83 -5.95
C PRO A 37 -2.31 -8.78 -5.29
N ALA A 38 -1.94 -9.27 -4.10
CA ALA A 38 -2.75 -10.18 -3.32
C ALA A 38 -4.11 -9.57 -2.96
N THR A 39 -5.14 -10.42 -2.90
CA THR A 39 -6.49 -10.03 -2.49
C THR A 39 -6.84 -10.73 -1.19
N TYR A 40 -7.27 -9.95 -0.20
CA TYR A 40 -7.68 -10.44 1.12
C TYR A 40 -9.19 -10.57 1.17
N ALA A 41 -9.67 -11.81 1.31
CA ALA A 41 -11.06 -12.07 1.65
C ALA A 41 -11.37 -11.62 3.09
N ALA A 42 -12.65 -11.50 3.44
CA ALA A 42 -13.07 -11.01 4.76
C ALA A 42 -12.41 -11.79 5.91
N ASP A 43 -12.30 -13.11 5.79
CA ASP A 43 -11.71 -13.99 6.80
C ASP A 43 -10.19 -13.79 6.97
N ASN A 44 -9.51 -13.24 5.96
CA ASN A 44 -8.08 -12.95 6.00
C ASN A 44 -7.77 -11.55 6.54
N ILE A 45 -8.78 -10.71 6.73
CA ILE A 45 -8.61 -9.35 7.26
C ILE A 45 -8.70 -9.40 8.78
N THR A 46 -7.57 -9.17 9.44
CA THR A 46 -7.48 -9.15 10.90
C THR A 46 -7.21 -7.74 11.42
N GLU A 47 -7.57 -7.47 12.67
CA GLU A 47 -7.21 -6.22 13.34
C GLU A 47 -5.69 -6.00 13.33
N ARG A 48 -4.91 -7.07 13.51
CA ARG A 48 -3.44 -7.03 13.46
C ARG A 48 -2.94 -6.57 12.09
N LEU A 49 -3.51 -7.09 11.00
CA LEU A 49 -3.18 -6.67 9.65
C LEU A 49 -3.50 -5.18 9.43
N LEU A 50 -4.67 -4.73 9.88
CA LEU A 50 -5.06 -3.33 9.72
C LEU A 50 -4.19 -2.39 10.58
N GLN A 51 -3.81 -2.81 11.78
CA GLN A 51 -2.90 -2.08 12.65
C GLN A 51 -1.49 -2.00 12.05
N SER A 52 -0.98 -3.09 11.46
CA SER A 52 0.34 -3.07 10.80
C SER A 52 0.35 -2.18 9.56
N ILE A 53 -0.77 -2.05 8.84
CA ILE A 53 -0.90 -1.12 7.71
C ILE A 53 -0.91 0.34 8.20
N ARG A 54 -1.61 0.64 9.31
CA ARG A 54 -1.71 2.00 9.86
C ARG A 54 -0.43 2.46 10.55
N LYS A 55 0.20 1.55 11.29
CA LYS A 55 1.43 1.77 12.03
C LYS A 55 2.44 0.78 11.49
N ASN A 56 3.19 1.24 10.49
CA ASN A 56 4.16 0.39 9.83
C ASN A 56 5.17 -0.15 10.85
N GLU A 57 5.60 -1.40 10.70
CA GLU A 57 6.58 -2.00 11.61
C GLU A 57 7.96 -1.30 11.49
N THR A 58 8.20 -0.64 10.36
CA THR A 58 9.38 0.17 10.06
C THR A 58 8.98 1.59 9.65
N ASP A 59 9.71 2.59 10.17
CA ASP A 59 9.57 3.97 9.71
C ASP A 59 9.91 4.06 8.20
N CYS A 60 9.20 4.93 7.51
CA CYS A 60 9.46 5.25 6.10
C CYS A 60 9.86 6.70 5.95
N VAL A 61 10.48 7.02 4.81
CA VAL A 61 10.94 8.38 4.54
C VAL A 61 9.87 9.17 3.80
N TYR A 62 9.59 10.37 4.27
CA TYR A 62 8.77 11.37 3.61
C TYR A 62 9.54 12.69 3.56
N ASN A 63 9.80 13.21 2.36
CA ASN A 63 10.56 14.45 2.16
C ASN A 63 11.91 14.52 2.90
N GLY A 64 12.58 13.37 3.06
CA GLY A 64 13.86 13.27 3.77
C GLY A 64 13.75 13.07 5.28
N GLU A 65 12.54 13.08 5.85
CA GLU A 65 12.29 12.85 7.28
C GLU A 65 11.69 11.46 7.52
N GLN A 66 12.07 10.85 8.65
CA GLN A 66 11.49 9.59 9.12
C GLN A 66 10.06 9.82 9.62
N THR A 67 9.12 8.98 9.19
CA THR A 67 7.74 9.01 9.66
C THR A 67 7.18 7.60 9.81
N SER A 68 6.29 7.44 10.79
CA SER A 68 5.52 6.20 10.98
C SER A 68 4.29 6.12 10.05
N LEU A 69 3.94 7.23 9.37
CA LEU A 69 2.79 7.32 8.47
C LEU A 69 3.18 7.03 7.02
N CYS A 70 3.19 5.75 6.66
CA CYS A 70 3.65 5.30 5.34
C CYS A 70 2.55 5.25 4.29
N PHE A 71 1.31 5.02 4.70
CA PHE A 71 0.18 4.84 3.79
C PHE A 71 -1.05 5.57 4.30
N LEU A 72 -1.80 6.15 3.37
CA LEU A 72 -3.09 6.79 3.59
C LEU A 72 -4.26 5.89 3.14
N PHE A 73 -3.99 5.00 2.18
CA PHE A 73 -4.99 4.11 1.60
C PHE A 73 -4.47 2.67 1.55
N ALA A 74 -5.39 1.71 1.39
CA ALA A 74 -5.08 0.31 1.13
C ALA A 74 -6.07 -0.25 0.10
N ARG A 75 -5.63 -1.19 -0.75
CA ARG A 75 -6.49 -1.80 -1.79
C ARG A 75 -6.43 -3.32 -1.76
N LYS A 76 -7.34 -3.96 -2.50
CA LYS A 76 -7.52 -5.43 -2.59
C LYS A 76 -7.94 -6.08 -1.26
N LEU A 77 -8.67 -5.32 -0.44
CA LEU A 77 -9.31 -5.78 0.79
C LEU A 77 -10.81 -5.97 0.51
N ALA A 78 -11.39 -7.08 0.97
CA ALA A 78 -12.84 -7.22 1.08
C ALA A 78 -13.46 -6.17 2.04
N PRO A 79 -14.78 -5.93 1.99
CA PRO A 79 -15.45 -4.98 2.88
C PRO A 79 -15.17 -5.24 4.37
N LEU A 80 -14.83 -4.18 5.11
CA LEU A 80 -14.37 -4.23 6.51
C LEU A 80 -15.49 -4.34 7.56
N MET A 81 -16.68 -4.84 7.18
CA MET A 81 -17.91 -4.73 8.00
C MET A 81 -17.73 -5.20 9.46
N ASN A 82 -16.90 -6.21 9.72
CA ASN A 82 -16.77 -6.82 11.05
C ASN A 82 -15.63 -6.23 11.91
N VAL A 83 -14.66 -5.53 11.31
CA VAL A 83 -13.42 -5.05 11.99
C VAL A 83 -13.31 -3.53 12.00
N SER A 84 -14.18 -2.85 11.25
CA SER A 84 -14.22 -1.40 11.05
C SER A 84 -14.34 -0.62 12.37
N SER A 85 -15.31 -0.97 13.24
CA SER A 85 -15.56 -0.27 14.52
C SER A 85 -14.38 -0.41 15.48
N THR A 86 -13.85 -1.62 15.64
CA THR A 86 -12.72 -1.88 16.55
C THR A 86 -11.46 -1.13 16.13
N VAL A 87 -11.16 -1.10 14.84
CA VAL A 87 -9.94 -0.47 14.34
C VAL A 87 -10.05 1.05 14.30
N MET A 88 -11.22 1.60 13.95
CA MET A 88 -11.39 3.05 13.81
C MET A 88 -11.79 3.76 15.11
N GLY A 89 -12.18 3.02 16.15
CA GLY A 89 -12.33 3.55 17.51
C GLY A 89 -13.65 4.29 17.75
N PHE A 90 -14.76 3.80 17.19
CA PHE A 90 -16.11 4.32 17.42
C PHE A 90 -17.09 3.22 17.79
#